data_AF-A0A948EQ38-F1
#
_entry.id   AF-A0A948EQ38-F1
#
_cell.length_a   1.000
_cell.length_b   1.000
_cell.length_c   1.000
_cell.angle_alpha   90.00
_cell.angle_beta   90.00
_cell.angle_gamma   90.00
#
_symmetry.space_group_name_H-M   'P 1'
#
loop_
_entity.id
_entity.type
_entity.pdbx_description
1 polymer ?
#
loop_
_entity_poly.entity_id
_entity_poly.type
_entity_poly.pdbx_seq_one_letter_code
_entity_poly.pdbx_strand_id
1 'polypeptide(L)'
;MKVKTIAFLLAGLVLYAGLTSVTLMFYKDDPDQMDWQDREAFNTKYIYKLDLTKAISRNQVIDYLGGPDITEAKKHRQQVYQVLYYRTHRTKTDGLTTKDECTAILFKNQQLIAIGETAVEQFNQLD
;
A
#
# COMPACT_ATOMS: atom_id res chain seq x y z
N MET A 1 9.89 -51.08 13.29
CA MET A 1 9.78 -50.32 12.02
C MET A 1 9.03 -49.00 12.15
N LYS A 2 7.96 -48.87 12.94
CA LYS A 2 7.09 -47.67 12.97
C LYS A 2 7.73 -46.38 13.51
N VAL A 3 8.58 -46.46 14.55
CA VAL A 3 9.18 -45.25 15.19
C VAL A 3 10.15 -44.51 14.26
N LYS A 4 10.99 -45.22 13.50
CA LYS A 4 11.92 -44.60 12.54
C LYS A 4 11.16 -43.87 11.43
N THR A 5 10.10 -44.48 10.91
CA THR A 5 9.23 -43.87 9.90
C THR A 5 8.54 -42.62 10.43
N ILE A 6 8.01 -42.66 11.67
CA ILE A 6 7.40 -41.48 12.31
C ILE A 6 8.45 -40.38 12.55
N ALA A 7 9.65 -40.74 12.98
CA ALA A 7 10.74 -39.77 13.16
C ALA A 7 11.15 -39.09 11.86
N PHE A 8 11.24 -39.83 10.74
CA PHE A 8 11.50 -39.24 9.43
C PHE A 8 10.37 -38.32 8.95
N LEU A 9 9.11 -38.69 9.19
CA LEU A 9 7.97 -37.82 8.85
C LEU A 9 7.98 -36.52 9.67
N LEU A 10 8.25 -36.59 10.97
CA LEU A 10 8.37 -35.41 11.82
C LEU A 10 9.56 -34.53 11.41
N ALA A 11 10.71 -35.13 11.09
CA ALA A 11 11.86 -34.40 10.58
C ALA A 11 11.54 -33.69 9.26
N GLY A 12 10.80 -34.35 8.36
CA GLY A 12 10.32 -33.75 7.11
C GLY A 12 9.37 -32.57 7.36
N LEU A 13 8.44 -32.69 8.31
CA LEU A 13 7.52 -31.61 8.69
C LEU A 13 8.28 -30.41 9.27
N VAL A 14 9.24 -30.64 10.16
CA VAL A 14 10.08 -29.58 10.75
C VAL A 14 10.92 -28.90 9.67
N LEU A 15 11.50 -29.68 8.75
CA LEU A 15 12.25 -29.13 7.63
C LEU A 15 11.35 -28.28 6.72
N TYR A 16 10.16 -28.75 6.40
CA TYR A 16 9.18 -28.00 5.60
C TYR A 16 8.79 -26.69 6.30
N ALA A 17 8.41 -26.74 7.59
CA ALA A 17 8.06 -25.56 8.36
C ALA A 17 9.23 -24.56 8.47
N GLY A 18 10.46 -25.05 8.60
CA GLY A 18 11.66 -24.21 8.62
C GLY A 18 11.86 -23.49 7.28
N LEU A 19 11.80 -24.22 6.17
CA LEU A 19 11.96 -23.65 4.83
C LEU A 19 10.86 -22.63 4.50
N THR A 20 9.60 -22.91 4.82
CA THR A 20 8.49 -21.95 4.61
C THR A 20 8.62 -20.71 5.47
N SER A 21 9.08 -20.85 6.73
CA SER A 21 9.32 -19.70 7.61
C SER A 21 10.43 -18.80 7.06
N VAL A 22 11.50 -19.39 6.50
CA VAL A 22 12.56 -18.64 5.83
C VAL A 22 12.00 -17.89 4.62
N THR A 23 11.22 -18.54 3.74
CA THR A 23 10.65 -17.85 2.58
C THR A 23 9.76 -16.67 2.98
N LEU A 24 8.92 -16.82 4.02
CA LEU A 24 8.06 -15.73 4.51
C LEU A 24 8.85 -14.55 5.13
N MET A 25 10.02 -14.82 5.73
CA MET A 25 10.87 -13.77 6.28
C MET A 25 11.65 -13.00 5.20
N PHE A 26 12.09 -13.69 4.14
CA PHE A 26 12.98 -13.12 3.12
C PHE A 26 12.26 -12.64 1.85
N TYR A 27 11.08 -13.19 1.53
CA TYR A 27 10.22 -12.71 0.44
C TYR A 27 9.03 -11.96 1.04
N LYS A 28 9.17 -10.65 1.19
CA LYS A 28 8.05 -9.75 1.47
C LYS A 28 7.36 -9.43 0.14
N ASP A 29 6.03 -9.40 0.16
CA ASP A 29 5.26 -8.94 -0.99
C ASP A 29 5.70 -7.51 -1.33
N ASP A 30 6.27 -7.35 -2.52
CA ASP A 30 6.63 -6.05 -3.08
C ASP A 30 5.43 -5.56 -3.91
N PRO A 31 4.71 -4.50 -3.50
CA PRO A 31 3.59 -3.95 -4.26
C PRO A 31 3.97 -3.56 -5.69
N ASP A 32 5.25 -3.29 -5.95
CA ASP A 32 5.75 -2.97 -7.29
C ASP A 32 5.90 -4.19 -8.21
N GLN A 33 5.87 -5.41 -7.66
CA GLN A 33 5.87 -6.66 -8.43
C GLN A 33 4.49 -7.30 -8.55
N MET A 34 3.45 -6.73 -7.92
CA MET A 34 2.07 -7.21 -8.06
C MET A 34 1.56 -6.97 -9.48
N ASP A 35 0.76 -7.90 -10.00
CA ASP A 35 -0.04 -7.62 -11.19
C ASP A 35 -1.02 -6.48 -10.90
N TRP A 36 -1.40 -5.74 -11.94
CA TRP A 36 -2.22 -4.53 -11.82
C TRP A 36 -3.55 -4.79 -11.09
N GLN A 37 -4.18 -5.96 -11.28
CA GLN A 37 -5.45 -6.31 -10.63
C GLN A 37 -5.29 -6.45 -9.11
N ASP A 38 -4.22 -7.13 -8.69
CA ASP A 38 -3.93 -7.35 -7.28
C ASP A 38 -3.49 -6.05 -6.61
N ARG A 39 -2.70 -5.22 -7.30
CA ARG A 39 -2.29 -3.89 -6.80
C ARG A 39 -3.49 -2.97 -6.58
N GLU A 40 -4.44 -2.92 -7.51
CA GLU A 40 -5.67 -2.13 -7.37
C GLU A 40 -6.49 -2.58 -6.14
N ALA A 41 -6.70 -3.88 -6.00
CA ALA A 41 -7.43 -4.45 -4.86
C ALA A 41 -6.69 -4.23 -3.52
N PHE A 42 -5.36 -4.34 -3.53
CA PHE A 42 -4.49 -4.11 -2.37
C PHE A 42 -4.54 -2.65 -1.92
N ASN A 43 -4.32 -1.71 -2.83
CA ASN A 43 -4.40 -0.26 -2.60
C ASN A 43 -5.76 0.12 -2.01
N THR A 44 -6.83 -0.36 -2.66
CA THR A 44 -8.21 -0.16 -2.21
C THR A 44 -8.40 -0.61 -0.77
N LYS A 45 -8.07 -1.87 -0.46
CA LYS A 45 -8.26 -2.45 0.88
C LYS A 45 -7.49 -1.69 1.97
N TYR A 46 -6.29 -1.21 1.68
CA TYR A 46 -5.49 -0.47 2.64
C TYR A 46 -6.03 0.94 2.86
N ILE A 47 -6.33 1.67 1.77
CA ILE A 47 -6.81 3.06 1.84
C ILE A 47 -8.15 3.13 2.60
N TYR A 48 -9.07 2.19 2.36
CA TYR A 48 -10.34 2.12 3.10
C TYR A 48 -10.19 1.86 4.61
N LYS A 49 -9.03 1.37 5.06
CA LYS A 49 -8.73 1.12 6.48
C LYS A 49 -7.96 2.26 7.13
N LEU A 50 -7.56 3.28 6.38
CA LEU A 50 -6.87 4.44 6.94
C LEU A 50 -7.79 5.16 7.92
N ASP A 51 -7.24 5.41 9.10
CA ASP A 51 -7.93 6.06 10.20
C ASP A 51 -7.32 7.45 10.41
N LEU A 52 -8.11 8.49 10.12
CA LEU A 52 -7.68 9.88 10.22
C LEU A 52 -7.43 10.31 11.67
N THR A 53 -7.88 9.55 12.67
CA THR A 53 -7.61 9.83 14.09
C THR A 53 -6.22 9.36 14.52
N LYS A 54 -5.57 8.48 13.74
CA LYS A 54 -4.24 7.96 14.04
C LYS A 54 -3.17 8.83 13.39
N ALA A 55 -2.03 8.93 14.08
CA ALA A 55 -0.85 9.58 13.54
C ALA A 55 -0.18 8.69 12.49
N ILE A 56 -0.69 8.72 11.26
CA ILE A 56 -0.15 8.00 10.10
C ILE A 56 0.73 8.96 9.28
N SER A 57 1.97 8.56 9.04
CA SER A 57 2.93 9.34 8.26
C SER A 57 2.90 8.97 6.77
N ARG A 58 3.32 9.90 5.91
CA ARG A 58 3.49 9.67 4.48
C ARG A 58 4.40 8.49 4.18
N ASN A 59 5.54 8.40 4.87
CA ASN A 59 6.50 7.33 4.63
C ASN A 59 5.91 5.97 5.01
N GLN A 60 5.16 5.86 6.10
CA GLN A 60 4.46 4.60 6.44
C GLN A 60 3.49 4.14 5.34
N VAL A 61 2.82 5.08 4.66
CA VAL A 61 1.94 4.75 3.54
C VAL A 61 2.74 4.29 2.33
N ILE A 62 3.84 4.97 1.98
CA ILE A 62 4.71 4.59 0.86
C ILE A 62 5.40 3.25 1.13
N ASP A 63 5.87 3.01 2.35
CA ASP A 63 6.54 1.77 2.74
C ASP A 63 5.60 0.55 2.63
N TYR A 64 4.29 0.78 2.76
CA TYR A 64 3.27 -0.28 2.70
C TYR A 64 2.63 -0.44 1.32
N LEU A 65 2.34 0.67 0.62
CA LEU A 65 1.68 0.68 -0.69
C LEU A 65 2.66 0.68 -1.87
N GLY A 66 3.95 0.89 -1.63
CA GLY A 66 4.92 1.19 -2.67
C GLY A 66 4.80 2.63 -3.16
N GLY A 67 5.41 2.91 -4.32
CA GLY A 67 5.36 4.22 -4.94
C GLY A 67 3.94 4.60 -5.39
N PRO A 68 3.50 5.86 -5.21
CA PRO A 68 2.23 6.35 -5.76
C PRO A 68 2.32 6.53 -7.28
N ASP A 69 1.20 6.38 -7.98
CA ASP A 69 1.10 6.57 -9.43
C ASP A 69 1.26 8.04 -9.81
N ILE A 70 0.68 8.95 -9.03
CA ILE A 70 0.77 10.41 -9.23
C ILE A 70 1.02 11.07 -7.88
N THR A 71 1.89 12.09 -7.84
CA THR A 71 2.17 12.89 -6.64
C THR A 71 2.09 14.37 -6.96
N GLU A 72 1.41 15.13 -6.12
CA GLU A 72 1.38 16.59 -6.19
C GLU A 72 1.66 17.21 -4.84
N ALA A 73 2.27 18.39 -4.84
CA ALA A 73 2.63 19.10 -3.62
C ALA A 73 2.39 20.61 -3.77
N LYS A 74 1.87 21.23 -2.71
CA LYS A 74 1.67 22.67 -2.58
C LYS A 74 2.25 23.15 -1.26
N LYS A 75 2.79 24.36 -1.23
CA LYS A 75 3.18 25.04 0.01
C LYS A 75 2.19 26.17 0.29
N HIS A 76 1.48 26.09 1.41
CA HIS A 76 0.47 27.08 1.81
C HIS A 76 0.74 27.52 3.25
N ARG A 77 0.87 28.83 3.51
CA ARG A 77 1.10 29.41 4.85
C ARG A 77 2.18 28.67 5.68
N GLN A 78 3.36 28.45 5.09
CA GLN A 78 4.49 27.72 5.69
C GLN A 78 4.25 26.22 5.95
N GLN A 79 3.12 25.67 5.55
CA GLN A 79 2.80 24.25 5.66
C GLN A 79 2.94 23.59 4.29
N VAL A 80 3.45 22.36 4.27
CA VAL A 80 3.61 21.58 3.05
C VAL A 80 2.46 20.59 2.97
N TYR A 81 1.69 20.66 1.90
CA TYR A 81 0.62 19.75 1.59
C TYR A 81 1.05 18.87 0.42
N GLN A 82 0.87 17.56 0.54
CA GLN A 82 1.21 16.59 -0.48
C GLN A 82 0.06 15.63 -0.65
N VAL A 83 -0.41 15.45 -1.88
CA VAL A 83 -1.42 14.45 -2.22
C VAL A 83 -0.73 13.34 -3.01
N LEU A 84 -0.94 12.11 -2.53
CA LEU A 84 -0.52 10.89 -3.21
C LEU A 84 -1.76 10.25 -3.84
N TYR A 85 -1.67 9.90 -5.11
CA TYR A 85 -2.71 9.17 -5.82
C TYR A 85 -2.24 7.75 -6.05
N TYR A 86 -3.02 6.79 -5.57
CA TYR A 86 -2.83 5.38 -5.84
C TYR A 86 -3.98 4.86 -6.68
N ARG A 87 -3.68 4.10 -7.73
CA ARG A 87 -4.68 3.43 -8.56
C ARG A 87 -5.47 2.44 -7.72
N THR A 88 -6.80 2.58 -7.73
CA THR A 88 -7.73 1.73 -6.96
C THR A 88 -8.77 1.06 -7.82
N HIS A 89 -8.92 1.50 -9.06
CA HIS A 89 -9.84 0.93 -10.01
C HIS A 89 -9.41 1.28 -11.43
N ARG A 90 -10.04 0.61 -12.40
CA ARG A 90 -9.78 0.81 -13.82
C ARG A 90 -11.04 1.32 -14.52
N THR A 91 -10.89 2.43 -15.21
CA THR A 91 -11.92 3.05 -16.03
C THR A 91 -11.61 2.87 -17.52
N LYS A 92 -10.32 2.83 -17.91
CA LYS A 92 -9.88 2.70 -19.31
C LYS A 92 -8.84 1.59 -19.51
N THR A 93 -8.79 1.07 -20.73
CA THR A 93 -7.83 0.02 -21.16
C THR A 93 -6.78 0.60 -22.10
N ASP A 94 -6.36 1.84 -21.88
CA ASP A 94 -5.35 2.54 -22.70
C ASP A 94 -3.93 2.43 -22.13
N GLY A 95 -3.78 1.88 -20.92
CA GLY A 95 -2.48 1.67 -20.27
C GLY A 95 -1.90 2.94 -19.65
N LEU A 96 -2.66 4.04 -19.63
CA LEU A 96 -2.31 5.25 -18.90
C LEU A 96 -3.02 5.24 -17.55
N THR A 97 -2.44 5.92 -16.56
CA THR A 97 -3.06 6.12 -15.26
C THR A 97 -3.45 7.57 -15.11
N THR A 98 -4.73 7.81 -14.85
CA THR A 98 -5.29 9.14 -14.65
C THR A 98 -5.88 9.28 -13.24
N LYS A 99 -6.02 10.52 -12.75
CA LYS A 99 -6.48 10.79 -11.38
C LYS A 99 -7.87 10.23 -11.08
N ASP A 100 -8.74 10.14 -12.09
CA ASP A 100 -10.08 9.56 -11.98
C ASP A 100 -10.06 8.05 -11.70
N GLU A 101 -8.96 7.36 -11.98
CA GLU A 101 -8.76 5.93 -11.67
C GLU A 101 -8.10 5.69 -10.29
N CYS A 102 -7.83 6.78 -9.56
CA CYS A 102 -7.06 6.76 -8.33
C CYS A 102 -7.88 7.21 -7.13
N THR A 103 -7.44 6.78 -5.94
CA THR A 103 -7.88 7.35 -4.68
C THR A 103 -6.77 8.21 -4.08
N ALA A 104 -7.11 9.46 -3.78
CA ALA A 104 -6.18 10.43 -3.21
C ALA A 104 -5.96 10.20 -1.71
N ILE A 105 -4.75 10.47 -1.23
CA ILE A 105 -4.37 10.49 0.17
C ILE A 105 -3.63 11.80 0.42
N LEU A 106 -4.20 12.69 1.24
CA LEU A 106 -3.65 14.00 1.51
C LEU A 106 -2.88 14.01 2.83
N PHE A 107 -1.66 14.54 2.74
CA PHE A 107 -0.78 14.76 3.87
C PHE A 107 -0.53 16.24 4.08
N LYS A 108 -0.48 16.65 5.35
CA LYS A 108 -0.03 17.96 5.80
C LYS A 108 1.19 17.77 6.68
N ASN A 109 2.32 18.37 6.30
CA ASN A 109 3.60 18.21 6.98
C ASN A 109 3.94 16.73 7.25
N GLN A 110 3.71 15.88 6.23
CA GLN A 110 3.92 14.43 6.26
C GLN A 110 2.93 13.62 7.13
N GLN A 111 1.89 14.24 7.70
CA GLN A 111 0.84 13.55 8.47
C GLN A 111 -0.45 13.46 7.67
N LEU A 112 -1.10 12.29 7.72
CA LEU A 112 -2.37 12.04 7.06
C LEU A 112 -3.46 12.98 7.59
N ILE A 113 -4.20 13.63 6.70
CA ILE A 113 -5.31 14.52 7.07
C ILE A 113 -6.62 14.25 6.33
N ALA A 114 -6.58 13.66 5.13
CA ALA A 114 -7.77 13.32 4.38
C ALA A 114 -7.49 12.20 3.36
N ILE A 115 -8.55 11.55 2.88
CA ILE A 115 -8.53 10.53 1.82
C ILE A 115 -9.67 10.78 0.82
N GLY A 116 -9.58 10.19 -0.37
CA GLY A 116 -10.63 10.20 -1.39
C GLY A 116 -10.96 11.60 -1.92
N GLU A 117 -12.24 11.85 -2.16
CA GLU A 117 -12.73 13.13 -2.72
C GLU A 117 -12.39 14.31 -1.80
N THR A 118 -12.56 14.16 -0.49
CA THR A 118 -12.22 15.19 0.50
C THR A 118 -10.74 15.60 0.45
N ALA A 119 -9.84 14.66 0.17
CA ALA A 119 -8.42 14.97 -0.03
C ALA A 119 -8.20 15.86 -1.26
N VAL A 120 -8.88 15.57 -2.37
CA VAL A 120 -8.79 16.36 -3.60
C VAL A 120 -9.37 17.76 -3.41
N GLU A 121 -10.56 17.86 -2.80
CA GLU A 121 -11.21 19.13 -2.50
C GLU A 121 -10.33 20.04 -1.64
N GLN A 122 -9.82 19.52 -0.52
CA GLN A 122 -8.95 20.28 0.37
C GLN A 122 -7.66 20.72 -0.34
N PHE A 123 -7.07 19.85 -1.16
CA PHE A 123 -5.83 20.18 -1.87
C PHE A 123 -6.02 21.27 -2.95
N ASN A 124 -7.17 21.28 -3.61
CA ASN A 124 -7.53 22.30 -4.61
C ASN A 124 -7.87 23.65 -3.99
N GLN A 125 -8.27 23.69 -2.71
CA GLN A 125 -8.55 24.94 -1.98
C GLN A 125 -7.30 25.66 -1.47
N LEU A 126 -6.10 25.08 -1.62
CA LEU A 126 -4.84 25.65 -1.11
C LEU A 126 -4.18 26.67 -2.05
N ASP A 127 -4.80 26.93 -3.19
CA ASP A 127 -4.35 27.90 -4.19
C ASP A 127 -4.52 29.37 -3.74
#